data_AF-A0A8I6TDA3-F1
#
_entry.id   AF-A0A8I6TDA3-F1
#
_cell.length_a   1.000
_cell.length_b   1.000
_cell.length_c   1.000
_cell.angle_alpha   90.00
_cell.angle_beta   90.00
_cell.angle_gamma   90.00
#
_symmetry.space_group_name_H-M   'P 1'
#
loop_
_entity.id
_entity.type
_entity.pdbx_description
1 polymer ?
#
loop_
_entity_poly.entity_id
_entity_poly.type
_entity_poly.pdbx_seq_one_letter_code
_entity_poly.pdbx_strand_id
1 'polypeptide(L)'
;MNSNVPVETYVFLDLETTGLPSKNFSNTKITEISLISALRKHFDENPSEAVPRVLNKLTMCFHPCKFITGSAQTISGLNNELLEEQSTFNVEFCDLLHSFLLRHPEPICLLAHNGNNFDFPLIQSHSKFLKRPLPDDILCADTLHAFRELKIVERPPPRHIPLDVMEPYTLHNFEFGTNCWPPETDDIGPDVIKFLDDIEHSLYEQYKGLETDAVMSSLYKGTPTRRASVGNPPKINRKSPPLHESMTSERIRRRLDFDKKSPRPCKPSYRLQAVYQHLFGKPPENSHTAEGDCLALLKCIAAIGTPFHDWVLSNHKPLNQILKLW
;
A
#
# COMPACT_ATOMS: atom_id res chain seq x y z
N MET A 1 21.26 -4.34 -20.69
CA MET A 1 21.16 -2.88 -20.56
C MET A 1 22.31 -2.42 -19.67
N ASN A 2 23.01 -1.33 -20.00
CA ASN A 2 24.13 -0.83 -19.21
C ASN A 2 23.65 -0.48 -17.80
N SER A 3 24.12 -1.21 -16.79
CA SER A 3 23.74 -1.09 -15.38
C SER A 3 24.28 0.17 -14.68
N ASN A 4 24.56 1.24 -15.43
CA ASN A 4 25.25 2.45 -14.94
C ASN A 4 24.59 3.76 -15.41
N VAL A 5 23.41 3.69 -16.04
CA VAL A 5 22.66 4.90 -16.39
C VAL A 5 21.83 5.30 -15.18
N PRO A 6 21.96 6.54 -14.66
CA PRO A 6 21.14 7.01 -13.56
C PRO A 6 19.67 7.05 -13.96
N VAL A 7 18.79 6.73 -13.00
CA VAL A 7 17.35 6.90 -13.16
C VAL A 7 17.04 8.38 -13.38
N GLU A 8 16.30 8.73 -14.42
CA GLU A 8 15.94 10.11 -14.73
C GLU A 8 14.62 10.52 -14.07
N THR A 9 13.67 9.59 -13.97
CA THR A 9 12.35 9.83 -13.37
C THR A 9 12.04 8.85 -12.25
N TYR A 10 11.65 9.38 -11.09
CA TYR A 10 10.99 8.59 -10.06
C TYR A 10 9.48 8.72 -10.18
N VAL A 11 8.79 7.59 -10.05
CA VAL A 11 7.33 7.53 -9.98
C VAL A 11 6.96 6.81 -8.69
N PHE A 12 6.50 7.58 -7.71
CA PHE A 12 6.00 7.10 -6.43
C PHE A 12 4.65 6.43 -6.67
N LEU A 13 4.48 5.22 -6.15
CA LEU A 13 3.29 4.38 -6.31
C LEU A 13 2.82 3.92 -4.93
N ASP A 14 1.52 4.02 -4.72
CA ASP A 14 0.83 3.44 -3.58
C ASP A 14 -0.56 2.94 -4.01
N LEU A 15 -1.02 1.85 -3.39
CA LEU A 15 -2.29 1.19 -3.66
C LEU A 15 -3.11 0.98 -2.38
N GLU A 16 -4.34 1.48 -2.38
CA GLU A 16 -5.36 0.97 -1.46
C GLU A 16 -6.07 -0.23 -2.08
N THR A 17 -6.42 -1.20 -1.26
CA THR A 17 -6.97 -2.48 -1.73
C THR A 17 -8.10 -3.01 -0.87
N THR A 18 -8.81 -4.02 -1.37
CA THR A 18 -9.84 -4.75 -0.61
C THR A 18 -9.33 -5.41 0.68
N GLY A 19 -8.01 -5.58 0.82
CA GLY A 19 -7.32 -6.15 1.98
C GLY A 19 -6.03 -6.89 1.59
N LEU A 20 -5.25 -7.30 2.59
CA LEU A 20 -3.92 -7.92 2.36
C LEU A 20 -3.99 -9.23 1.56
N PRO A 21 -3.01 -9.53 0.67
CA PRO A 21 -3.00 -10.75 -0.15
C PRO A 21 -3.04 -12.03 0.67
N SER A 22 -2.28 -12.08 1.76
CA SER A 22 -2.22 -13.22 2.70
C SER A 22 -3.56 -13.51 3.38
N LYS A 23 -4.43 -12.50 3.50
CA LYS A 23 -5.76 -12.64 4.11
C LYS A 23 -6.88 -12.82 3.08
N ASN A 24 -6.58 -12.63 1.79
CA ASN A 24 -7.54 -12.65 0.69
C ASN A 24 -7.31 -13.80 -0.31
N PHE A 25 -6.52 -14.82 0.07
CA PHE A 25 -6.17 -15.96 -0.80
C PHE A 25 -5.63 -15.50 -2.16
N SER A 26 -4.74 -14.51 -2.15
CA SER A 26 -4.18 -13.85 -3.35
C SER A 26 -5.20 -13.14 -4.26
N ASN A 27 -6.49 -13.09 -3.92
CA ASN A 27 -7.51 -12.44 -4.73
C ASN A 27 -7.76 -10.97 -4.30
N THR A 28 -6.70 -10.24 -3.93
CA THR A 28 -6.80 -8.82 -3.58
C THR A 28 -7.06 -7.96 -4.81
N LYS A 29 -7.96 -6.97 -4.69
CA LYS A 29 -8.31 -6.02 -5.76
C LYS A 29 -7.96 -4.59 -5.35
N ILE A 30 -7.54 -3.79 -6.33
CA ILE A 30 -7.19 -2.37 -6.14
C ILE A 30 -8.47 -1.56 -6.00
N THR A 31 -8.53 -0.67 -4.99
CA THR A 31 -9.64 0.25 -4.73
C THR A 31 -9.25 1.70 -4.97
N GLU A 32 -7.97 2.03 -4.78
CA GLU A 32 -7.40 3.34 -5.12
C GLU A 32 -5.95 3.14 -5.57
N ILE A 33 -5.52 3.93 -6.54
CA ILE A 33 -4.12 4.03 -6.97
C ILE A 33 -3.71 5.49 -6.96
N SER A 34 -2.48 5.77 -6.52
CA SER A 34 -1.84 7.05 -6.77
C SER A 34 -0.47 6.85 -7.38
N LEU A 35 -0.17 7.66 -8.39
CA LEU A 35 1.15 7.83 -8.96
C LEU A 35 1.54 9.30 -8.87
N ILE A 36 2.71 9.59 -8.32
CA ILE A 36 3.31 10.93 -8.32
C ILE A 36 4.67 10.80 -8.99
N SER A 37 4.96 11.60 -10.02
CA SER A 37 6.26 11.57 -10.70
C SER A 37 7.04 12.86 -10.54
N ALA A 38 8.36 12.70 -10.41
CA ALA A 38 9.32 13.79 -10.29
C ALA A 38 10.62 13.41 -11.01
N LEU A 39 11.26 14.39 -11.66
CA LEU A 39 12.60 14.18 -12.23
C LEU A 39 13.63 14.09 -11.11
N ARG A 40 14.56 13.14 -11.21
CA ARG A 40 15.64 12.93 -10.23
C ARG A 40 16.45 14.21 -10.01
N LYS A 41 16.78 14.93 -11.09
CA LYS A 41 17.55 16.19 -11.01
C LYS A 41 16.90 17.25 -10.12
N HIS A 42 15.57 17.26 -9.98
CA HIS A 42 14.89 18.24 -9.14
C HIS A 42 15.05 17.96 -7.64
N PHE A 43 15.52 16.77 -7.25
CA PHE A 43 15.94 16.50 -5.88
C PHE A 43 17.33 17.07 -5.61
N ASP A 44 18.24 17.03 -6.60
CA ASP A 44 19.60 17.57 -6.48
C ASP A 44 19.63 19.11 -6.55
N GLU A 45 18.74 19.72 -7.34
CA GLU A 45 18.67 21.17 -7.58
C GLU A 45 17.95 21.96 -6.46
N ASN A 46 17.35 21.29 -5.46
CA ASN A 46 16.62 21.93 -4.36
C ASN A 46 17.50 22.01 -3.09
N PRO A 47 18.01 23.21 -2.71
CA PRO A 47 18.95 23.36 -1.59
C PRO A 47 18.36 23.14 -0.19
N SER A 48 17.05 22.94 -0.06
CA SER A 48 16.34 23.01 1.23
C SER A 48 15.58 21.73 1.63
N GLU A 49 16.06 20.54 1.24
CA GLU A 49 15.37 19.25 1.52
C GLU A 49 13.89 19.26 1.09
N ALA A 50 13.59 20.12 0.12
CA ALA A 50 12.24 20.42 -0.30
C ALA A 50 11.79 19.42 -1.35
N VAL A 51 10.52 19.04 -1.27
CA VAL A 51 9.88 18.25 -2.32
C VAL A 51 9.97 19.00 -3.66
N PRO A 52 10.35 18.33 -4.76
CA PRO A 52 10.34 18.93 -6.09
C PRO A 52 9.02 19.63 -6.40
N ARG A 53 9.08 20.89 -6.86
CA ARG A 53 7.88 21.65 -7.23
C ARG A 53 7.18 21.10 -8.47
N VAL A 54 7.94 20.56 -9.41
CA VAL A 54 7.44 20.02 -10.68
C VAL A 54 7.08 18.55 -10.47
N LEU A 55 5.78 18.30 -10.31
CA LEU A 55 5.21 16.96 -10.11
C LEU A 55 4.12 16.72 -11.15
N ASN A 56 4.01 15.49 -11.66
CA ASN A 56 2.79 15.02 -12.33
C ASN A 56 2.11 14.02 -11.41
N LYS A 57 0.77 14.05 -11.36
CA LYS A 57 -0.01 13.19 -10.47
C LYS A 57 -1.13 12.49 -11.23
N LEU A 58 -1.38 11.24 -10.88
CA LEU A 58 -2.54 10.46 -11.31
C LEU A 58 -3.08 9.71 -10.07
N THR A 59 -4.26 10.09 -9.59
CA THR A 59 -4.96 9.40 -8.50
C THR A 59 -6.33 8.98 -8.99
N MET A 60 -6.69 7.70 -8.83
CA MET A 60 -7.98 7.16 -9.27
C MET A 60 -8.51 6.12 -8.29
N CYS A 61 -9.83 6.14 -8.08
CA CYS A 61 -10.56 5.11 -7.35
C CYS A 61 -11.20 4.11 -8.30
N PHE A 62 -11.39 2.87 -7.84
CA PHE A 62 -11.99 1.80 -8.63
C PHE A 62 -13.09 1.09 -7.86
N HIS A 63 -14.12 0.66 -8.59
CA HIS A 63 -15.02 -0.35 -8.08
C HIS A 63 -14.30 -1.71 -8.10
N PRO A 64 -14.02 -2.35 -6.95
CA PRO A 64 -13.23 -3.58 -6.92
C PRO A 64 -14.05 -4.82 -7.35
N CYS A 65 -15.37 -4.67 -7.50
CA CYS A 65 -16.33 -5.77 -7.71
C CYS A 65 -16.15 -6.93 -6.69
N LYS A 66 -15.65 -6.61 -5.49
CA LYS A 66 -15.37 -7.52 -4.39
C LYS A 66 -15.58 -6.78 -3.07
N PHE A 67 -16.02 -7.50 -2.04
CA PHE A 67 -16.14 -6.90 -0.70
C PHE A 67 -14.80 -6.40 -0.17
N ILE A 68 -14.80 -5.16 0.29
CA ILE A 68 -13.68 -4.57 1.02
C ILE A 68 -13.79 -5.04 2.48
N THR A 69 -12.71 -5.63 3.00
CA THR A 69 -12.68 -6.14 4.38
C THR A 69 -12.86 -5.00 5.39
N GLY A 70 -13.50 -5.27 6.54
CA GLY A 70 -13.73 -4.23 7.56
C GLY A 70 -12.44 -3.55 8.06
N SER A 71 -11.33 -4.27 8.10
CA SER A 71 -10.01 -3.68 8.38
C SER A 71 -9.55 -2.72 7.29
N ALA A 72 -9.70 -3.09 6.01
CA ALA A 72 -9.34 -2.21 4.90
C ALA A 72 -10.24 -0.97 4.87
N GLN A 73 -11.55 -1.12 5.09
CA GLN A 73 -12.49 0.01 5.17
C GLN A 73 -12.15 0.99 6.29
N THR A 74 -11.73 0.47 7.45
CA THR A 74 -11.36 1.29 8.61
C THR A 74 -10.09 2.09 8.33
N ILE A 75 -9.14 1.47 7.62
CA ILE A 75 -7.83 2.07 7.33
C ILE A 75 -7.97 3.10 6.21
N SER A 76 -8.51 2.74 5.06
CA SER A 76 -8.58 3.62 3.88
C SER A 76 -9.79 4.55 3.85
N GLY A 77 -10.80 4.29 4.68
CA GLY A 77 -12.09 4.98 4.60
C GLY A 77 -12.93 4.61 3.37
N LEU A 78 -12.42 3.76 2.47
CA LEU A 78 -13.14 3.32 1.28
C LEU A 78 -14.06 2.15 1.60
N ASN A 79 -15.25 2.16 1.01
CA ASN A 79 -16.20 1.06 1.10
C ASN A 79 -16.88 0.84 -0.25
N ASN A 80 -17.55 -0.31 -0.38
CA ASN A 80 -18.19 -0.70 -1.64
C ASN A 80 -19.29 0.26 -2.09
N GLU A 81 -19.98 0.96 -1.16
CA GLU A 81 -21.05 1.91 -1.48
C GLU A 81 -20.47 3.20 -2.08
N LEU A 82 -19.38 3.73 -1.50
CA LEU A 82 -18.68 4.90 -2.03
C LEU A 82 -18.10 4.67 -3.44
N LEU A 83 -17.72 3.42 -3.72
CA LEU A 83 -17.08 3.02 -4.97
C LEU A 83 -18.05 2.42 -5.98
N GLU A 84 -19.37 2.40 -5.74
CA GLU A 84 -20.34 1.73 -6.62
C GLU A 84 -20.39 2.34 -8.03
N GLU A 85 -20.26 3.66 -8.13
CA GLU A 85 -20.33 4.39 -9.41
C GLU A 85 -18.98 4.50 -10.14
N GLN A 86 -17.89 4.02 -9.53
CA GLN A 86 -16.57 4.05 -10.15
C GLN A 86 -16.42 2.95 -11.20
N SER A 87 -15.55 3.17 -12.18
CA SER A 87 -15.16 2.11 -13.11
C SER A 87 -14.28 1.07 -12.41
N THR A 88 -14.27 -0.16 -12.93
CA THR A 88 -13.32 -1.19 -12.47
C THR A 88 -11.92 -0.91 -13.00
N PHE A 89 -10.90 -1.57 -12.44
CA PHE A 89 -9.57 -1.60 -13.04
C PHE A 89 -9.64 -2.35 -14.38
N ASN A 90 -9.63 -1.62 -15.50
CA ASN A 90 -9.95 -2.12 -16.84
C ASN A 90 -8.86 -1.77 -17.88
N VAL A 91 -9.10 -2.10 -19.15
CA VAL A 91 -8.13 -1.90 -20.24
C VAL A 91 -7.89 -0.41 -20.51
N GLU A 92 -8.92 0.43 -20.39
CA GLU A 92 -8.82 1.88 -20.57
C GLU A 92 -7.92 2.50 -19.51
N PHE A 93 -8.02 2.05 -18.25
CA PHE A 93 -7.10 2.48 -17.21
C PHE A 93 -5.66 2.01 -17.49
N CYS A 94 -5.47 0.78 -18.00
CA CYS A 94 -4.13 0.31 -18.35
C CYS A 94 -3.50 1.17 -19.46
N ASP A 95 -4.27 1.57 -20.47
CA ASP A 95 -3.81 2.45 -21.55
C ASP A 95 -3.48 3.86 -21.02
N LEU A 96 -4.28 4.38 -20.06
CA LEU A 96 -3.99 5.62 -19.36
C LEU A 96 -2.69 5.54 -18.54
N LEU A 97 -2.52 4.48 -17.76
CA LEU A 97 -1.33 4.24 -16.94
C LEU A 97 -0.07 4.14 -17.81
N HIS A 98 -0.16 3.41 -18.92
CA HIS A 98 0.92 3.30 -19.90
C HIS A 98 1.29 4.69 -20.45
N SER A 99 0.29 5.48 -20.86
CA SER A 99 0.50 6.84 -21.38
C SER A 99 1.06 7.80 -20.33
N PHE A 100 0.68 7.62 -19.06
CA PHE A 100 1.23 8.39 -17.94
C PHE A 100 2.71 8.09 -17.72
N LEU A 101 3.15 6.84 -17.88
CA LEU A 101 4.56 6.48 -17.71
C LEU A 101 5.41 6.96 -18.91
N LEU A 102 4.99 6.67 -20.14
CA LEU A 102 5.79 6.96 -21.35
C LEU A 102 6.04 8.45 -21.64
N ARG A 103 5.33 9.36 -20.98
CA ARG A 103 5.56 10.80 -21.15
C ARG A 103 6.75 11.33 -20.34
N HIS A 104 7.41 10.48 -19.56
CA HIS A 104 8.51 10.87 -18.68
C HIS A 104 9.87 10.52 -19.30
N PRO A 105 10.93 11.31 -19.03
CA PRO A 105 12.28 10.94 -19.41
C PRO A 105 12.71 9.60 -18.79
N GLU A 106 13.21 8.71 -19.65
CA GLU A 106 13.80 7.43 -19.27
C GLU A 106 15.24 7.60 -18.75
N PRO A 107 15.74 6.71 -17.86
CA PRO A 107 15.03 5.55 -17.28
C PRO A 107 14.01 5.95 -16.20
N ILE A 108 12.86 5.27 -16.19
CA ILE A 108 11.79 5.47 -15.19
C ILE A 108 11.90 4.39 -14.11
N CYS A 109 11.84 4.78 -12.83
CA CYS A 109 11.82 3.86 -11.71
C CYS A 109 10.58 4.07 -10.83
N LEU A 110 9.76 3.02 -10.70
CA LEU A 110 8.66 2.96 -9.74
C LEU A 110 9.21 2.80 -8.31
N LEU A 111 8.78 3.66 -7.40
CA LEU A 111 9.12 3.60 -5.98
C LEU A 111 7.86 3.33 -5.17
N ALA A 112 7.85 2.22 -4.42
CA ALA A 112 6.77 1.89 -3.50
C ALA A 112 7.36 1.37 -2.18
N HIS A 113 6.58 1.45 -1.11
CA HIS A 113 7.00 1.02 0.22
C HIS A 113 6.50 -0.39 0.51
N ASN A 114 7.41 -1.37 0.62
CA ASN A 114 7.09 -2.80 0.57
C ASN A 114 6.54 -3.24 -0.80
N GLY A 115 6.88 -2.49 -1.85
CA GLY A 115 6.38 -2.71 -3.21
C GLY A 115 6.70 -4.08 -3.79
N ASN A 116 7.82 -4.69 -3.40
CA ASN A 116 8.19 -6.03 -3.88
C ASN A 116 7.17 -7.11 -3.49
N ASN A 117 6.52 -6.92 -2.34
CA ASN A 117 5.61 -7.90 -1.75
C ASN A 117 4.14 -7.47 -1.88
N PHE A 118 3.86 -6.32 -2.50
CA PHE A 118 2.52 -5.75 -2.55
C PHE A 118 2.23 -5.03 -3.87
N ASP A 119 2.67 -3.78 -4.02
CA ASP A 119 2.26 -2.92 -5.13
C ASP A 119 2.68 -3.45 -6.50
N PHE A 120 3.96 -3.84 -6.65
CA PHE A 120 4.51 -4.26 -7.92
C PHE A 120 3.92 -5.59 -8.40
N PRO A 121 3.81 -6.66 -7.57
CA PRO A 121 3.10 -7.87 -7.96
C PRO A 121 1.64 -7.60 -8.35
N LEU A 122 0.94 -6.74 -7.59
CA LEU A 122 -0.50 -6.52 -7.77
C LEU A 122 -0.83 -5.78 -9.07
N ILE A 123 -0.08 -4.71 -9.38
CA ILE A 123 -0.27 -3.96 -10.63
C ILE A 123 0.11 -4.79 -11.85
N GLN A 124 1.14 -5.64 -11.73
CA GLN A 124 1.51 -6.58 -12.79
C GLN A 124 0.45 -7.65 -13.02
N SER A 125 -0.15 -8.19 -11.96
CA SER A 125 -1.18 -9.22 -12.08
C SER A 125 -2.40 -8.68 -12.84
N HIS A 126 -2.89 -7.49 -12.46
CA HIS A 126 -4.02 -6.85 -13.15
C HIS A 126 -3.70 -6.50 -14.60
N SER A 127 -2.58 -5.82 -14.86
CA SER A 127 -2.20 -5.38 -16.22
C SER A 127 -1.94 -6.56 -17.17
N LYS A 128 -1.25 -7.61 -16.72
CA LYS A 128 -1.01 -8.83 -17.51
C LYS A 128 -2.30 -9.61 -17.76
N PHE A 129 -3.17 -9.73 -16.75
CA PHE A 129 -4.47 -10.38 -16.89
C PHE A 129 -5.33 -9.68 -17.96
N LEU A 130 -5.30 -8.35 -17.99
CA LEU A 130 -5.98 -7.52 -19.00
C LEU A 130 -5.24 -7.45 -20.35
N LYS A 131 -4.15 -8.21 -20.54
CA LYS A 131 -3.32 -8.22 -21.76
C LYS A 131 -2.83 -6.81 -22.14
N ARG A 132 -2.50 -6.01 -21.13
CA ARG A 132 -1.95 -4.66 -21.23
C ARG A 132 -0.79 -4.51 -20.24
N PRO A 133 0.28 -5.33 -20.35
CA PRO A 133 1.41 -5.24 -19.43
C PRO A 133 2.07 -3.86 -19.48
N LEU A 134 2.68 -3.47 -18.35
CA LEU A 134 3.52 -2.28 -18.29
C LEU A 134 4.78 -2.46 -19.17
N PRO A 135 5.40 -1.37 -19.65
CA PRO A 135 6.60 -1.44 -20.48
C PRO A 135 7.76 -2.19 -19.79
N ASP A 136 8.53 -2.96 -20.56
CA ASP A 136 9.59 -3.86 -20.06
C ASP A 136 10.83 -3.11 -19.53
N ASP A 137 10.99 -1.86 -19.91
CA ASP A 137 12.06 -0.95 -19.54
C ASP A 137 11.79 -0.19 -18.24
N ILE A 138 10.57 -0.30 -17.68
CA ILE A 138 10.25 0.26 -16.37
C ILE A 138 11.07 -0.45 -15.29
N LEU A 139 11.79 0.34 -14.50
CA LEU A 139 12.52 -0.12 -13.33
C LEU A 139 11.63 0.01 -12.09
N CYS A 140 12.00 -0.68 -11.01
CA CYS A 140 11.37 -0.53 -9.71
C CYS A 140 12.39 -0.67 -8.58
N ALA A 141 12.09 -0.02 -7.45
CA ALA A 141 12.87 -0.13 -6.23
C ALA A 141 11.95 -0.06 -5.00
N ASP A 142 12.21 -0.96 -4.04
CA ASP A 142 11.41 -1.05 -2.81
C ASP A 142 12.07 -0.24 -1.70
N THR A 143 11.36 0.80 -1.28
CA THR A 143 11.86 1.77 -0.31
C THR A 143 11.97 1.20 1.10
N LEU A 144 11.26 0.11 1.43
CA LEU A 144 11.42 -0.57 2.71
C LEU A 144 12.83 -1.15 2.85
N HIS A 145 13.37 -1.74 1.79
CA HIS A 145 14.73 -2.26 1.76
C HIS A 145 15.75 -1.13 1.82
N ALA A 146 15.53 -0.07 1.02
CA ALA A 146 16.37 1.13 1.05
C ALA A 146 16.49 1.71 2.46
N PHE A 147 15.35 1.91 3.13
CA PHE A 147 15.34 2.53 4.46
C PHE A 147 16.05 1.65 5.51
N ARG A 148 15.89 0.33 5.43
CA ARG A 148 16.59 -0.64 6.30
C ARG A 148 18.10 -0.63 6.09
N GLU A 149 18.57 -0.69 4.84
CA GLU A 149 20.00 -0.72 4.52
C GLU A 149 20.70 0.60 4.83
N LEU A 150 20.01 1.72 4.58
CA LEU A 150 20.47 3.05 4.95
C LEU A 150 20.34 3.34 6.45
N LYS A 151 19.67 2.46 7.20
CA LYS A 151 19.46 2.55 8.65
C LYS A 151 18.81 3.86 9.09
N ILE A 152 17.79 4.30 8.33
CA ILE A 152 17.22 5.66 8.46
C ILE A 152 16.73 5.95 9.88
N VAL A 153 15.98 5.03 10.48
CA VAL A 153 15.41 5.20 11.84
C VAL A 153 16.39 4.91 12.98
N GLU A 154 17.58 4.40 12.66
CA GLU A 154 18.65 4.15 13.63
C GLU A 154 19.65 5.30 13.69
N ARG A 155 19.66 6.16 12.66
CA ARG A 155 20.48 7.37 12.61
C ARG A 155 19.67 8.53 13.16
N PRO A 156 20.30 9.53 13.82
CA PRO A 156 19.59 10.76 14.13
C PRO A 156 19.01 11.34 12.84
N PRO A 157 17.77 11.89 12.87
CA PRO A 157 17.19 12.58 11.73
C PRO A 157 18.14 13.69 11.24
N PRO A 158 18.03 14.10 9.96
CA PRO A 158 19.06 14.87 9.28
C PRO A 158 19.57 16.08 10.07
N ARG A 159 20.88 16.34 9.92
CA ARG A 159 21.58 17.49 10.50
C ARG A 159 21.07 18.74 9.78
N HIS A 160 20.28 19.53 10.50
CA HIS A 160 19.50 20.70 10.05
C HIS A 160 18.18 20.35 9.38
N ILE A 161 17.11 20.39 10.18
CA ILE A 161 15.74 20.58 9.72
C ILE A 161 15.65 22.01 9.16
N PRO A 162 15.44 22.23 7.85
CA PRO A 162 15.12 23.56 7.36
C PRO A 162 13.76 23.94 7.94
N LEU A 163 13.69 25.07 8.64
CA LEU A 163 12.46 25.61 9.24
C LEU A 163 11.38 26.00 8.21
N ASP A 164 11.63 25.81 6.91
CA ASP A 164 10.86 26.41 5.83
C ASP A 164 10.35 25.38 4.80
N VAL A 165 9.95 24.17 5.20
CA VAL A 165 9.04 23.36 4.37
C VAL A 165 7.68 24.07 4.38
N MET A 166 7.53 25.12 3.58
CA MET A 166 6.26 25.77 3.33
C MET A 166 5.31 24.77 2.65
N GLU A 167 4.48 24.12 3.47
CA GLU A 167 3.25 23.47 3.00
C GLU A 167 2.31 24.59 2.49
N PRO A 168 1.86 24.57 1.21
CA PRO A 168 0.75 25.40 0.81
C PRO A 168 -0.51 24.79 1.46
N TYR A 169 -0.95 25.46 2.53
CA TYR A 169 -2.19 25.24 3.28
C TYR A 169 -2.23 24.07 4.27
N THR A 170 -1.87 24.34 5.52
CA THR A 170 -2.53 23.66 6.66
C THR A 170 -2.66 24.59 7.88
N LEU A 171 -3.87 24.59 8.44
CA LEU A 171 -4.31 25.34 9.62
C LEU A 171 -3.87 24.64 10.92
N HIS A 172 -3.64 25.44 11.96
CA HIS A 172 -3.04 25.05 13.24
C HIS A 172 -3.80 23.99 14.07
N ASN A 173 -2.97 23.16 14.70
CA ASN A 173 -3.07 22.45 15.99
C ASN A 173 -4.08 21.29 16.18
N PHE A 174 -3.53 20.11 16.49
CA PHE A 174 -3.98 19.29 17.62
C PHE A 174 -2.80 18.45 18.17
N GLU A 175 -2.52 18.56 19.47
CA GLU A 175 -1.60 17.67 20.18
C GLU A 175 -2.30 16.33 20.48
N PHE A 176 -1.67 15.20 20.14
CA PHE A 176 -2.02 13.92 20.73
C PHE A 176 -0.76 13.15 21.16
N GLY A 177 -0.84 12.66 22.39
CA GLY A 177 0.24 12.07 23.15
C GLY A 177 0.76 10.74 22.63
N THR A 178 1.92 10.39 23.17
CA THR A 178 2.69 9.16 22.97
C THR A 178 1.83 7.90 23.05
N ASN A 179 1.70 7.18 21.93
CA ASN A 179 1.20 5.81 21.91
C ASN A 179 2.30 4.86 21.45
N CYS A 180 2.81 4.09 22.41
CA CYS A 180 3.62 2.91 22.15
C CYS A 180 2.71 1.80 21.61
N TRP A 181 2.93 1.37 20.37
CA TRP A 181 2.23 0.23 19.79
C TRP A 181 2.88 -1.10 20.23
N PRO A 182 2.10 -2.20 20.37
CA PRO A 182 2.60 -3.49 20.80
C PRO A 182 3.50 -4.14 19.73
N PRO A 183 4.37 -5.10 20.10
CA PRO A 183 5.27 -5.74 19.16
C PRO A 183 4.51 -6.73 18.27
N GLU A 184 4.56 -6.55 16.95
CA GLU A 184 4.05 -7.50 15.97
C GLU A 184 5.16 -8.33 15.33
N THR A 185 4.87 -9.61 15.18
CA THR A 185 5.70 -10.66 14.58
C THR A 185 5.38 -10.78 13.09
N ASP A 186 6.17 -10.13 12.24
CA ASP A 186 6.12 -10.35 10.80
C ASP A 186 7.28 -11.26 10.39
N ASP A 187 7.02 -12.58 10.39
CA ASP A 187 7.84 -13.55 9.67
C ASP A 187 6.89 -14.63 9.12
N ILE A 188 6.42 -14.44 7.89
CA ILE A 188 5.63 -15.44 7.16
C ILE A 188 6.65 -16.37 6.50
N GLY A 189 6.77 -17.58 7.02
CA GLY A 189 7.77 -18.55 6.58
C GLY A 189 7.57 -19.05 5.13
N PRO A 190 8.63 -19.56 4.50
CA PRO A 190 8.63 -20.03 3.10
C PRO A 190 7.60 -21.15 2.82
N ASP A 191 7.19 -21.88 3.84
CA ASP A 191 6.17 -22.95 3.72
C ASP A 191 4.76 -22.40 3.44
N VAL A 192 4.45 -21.19 3.92
CA VAL A 192 3.18 -20.52 3.63
C VAL A 192 3.18 -19.99 2.20
N ILE A 193 4.33 -19.52 1.71
CA ILE A 193 4.49 -19.05 0.32
C ILE A 193 4.28 -20.22 -0.65
N LYS A 194 4.91 -21.38 -0.39
CA LYS A 194 4.73 -22.58 -1.21
C LYS A 194 3.29 -23.10 -1.24
N PHE A 195 2.60 -23.05 -0.10
CA PHE A 195 1.19 -23.43 -0.03
C PHE A 195 0.27 -22.48 -0.82
N LEU A 196 0.62 -21.19 -0.87
CA LEU A 196 -0.10 -20.20 -1.69
C LEU A 196 0.14 -20.45 -3.19
N ASP A 197 1.36 -20.77 -3.59
CA ASP A 197 1.71 -21.12 -4.99
C ASP A 197 0.96 -22.38 -5.47
N ASP A 198 0.80 -23.39 -4.61
CA ASP A 198 0.07 -24.62 -4.94
C ASP A 198 -1.45 -24.38 -5.14
N ILE A 199 -2.04 -23.50 -4.32
CA ILE A 199 -3.44 -23.06 -4.50
C ILE A 199 -3.59 -22.25 -5.79
N GLU A 200 -2.63 -21.38 -6.10
CA GLU A 200 -2.61 -20.55 -7.30
C GLU A 200 -2.55 -21.39 -8.58
N HIS A 201 -1.67 -22.40 -8.63
CA HIS A 201 -1.58 -23.32 -9.76
C HIS A 201 -2.89 -24.09 -10.00
N SER A 202 -3.58 -24.48 -8.91
CA SER A 202 -4.88 -25.16 -9.00
C SER A 202 -6.00 -24.25 -9.53
N LEU A 203 -6.01 -22.97 -9.16
CA LEU A 203 -7.00 -22.01 -9.66
C LEU A 203 -6.72 -21.63 -11.11
N TYR A 204 -5.46 -21.44 -11.49
CA TYR A 204 -5.08 -21.11 -12.87
C TYR A 204 -5.51 -22.21 -13.85
N GLU A 205 -5.24 -23.48 -13.55
CA GLU A 205 -5.64 -24.61 -14.41
C GLU A 205 -7.17 -24.78 -14.49
N GLN A 206 -7.91 -24.34 -13.45
CA GLN A 206 -9.37 -24.38 -13.47
C GLN A 206 -10.00 -23.37 -14.45
N TYR A 207 -9.34 -22.24 -14.71
CA TYR A 207 -9.90 -21.14 -15.52
C TYR A 207 -9.19 -20.92 -16.87
N LYS A 208 -8.18 -21.72 -17.18
CA LYS A 208 -7.42 -21.68 -18.44
C LYS A 208 -8.33 -22.03 -19.63
N GLY A 209 -8.55 -21.07 -20.53
CA GLY A 209 -9.30 -21.27 -21.77
C GLY A 209 -10.74 -20.76 -21.80
N LEU A 210 -11.21 -20.08 -20.74
CA LEU A 210 -12.52 -19.42 -20.70
C LEU A 210 -12.47 -17.99 -21.27
N GLU A 211 -13.56 -17.53 -21.89
CA GLU A 211 -13.68 -16.15 -22.37
C GLU A 211 -13.63 -15.13 -21.21
N THR A 212 -13.01 -13.98 -21.47
CA THR A 212 -12.74 -12.92 -20.48
C THR A 212 -13.99 -12.51 -19.72
N ASP A 213 -15.13 -12.36 -20.41
CA ASP A 213 -16.37 -11.87 -19.79
C ASP A 213 -17.00 -12.90 -18.84
N ALA A 214 -16.83 -14.20 -19.10
CA ALA A 214 -17.31 -15.27 -18.23
C ALA A 214 -16.44 -15.44 -16.97
N VAL A 215 -15.12 -15.25 -17.11
CA VAL A 215 -14.18 -15.25 -15.97
C VAL A 215 -14.42 -14.04 -15.07
N MET A 216 -14.64 -12.86 -15.66
CA MET A 216 -15.04 -11.65 -14.92
C MET A 216 -16.39 -11.92 -14.21
N SER A 217 -17.42 -12.41 -14.90
CA SER A 217 -18.72 -12.74 -14.28
C SER A 217 -18.61 -13.77 -13.13
N SER A 218 -17.65 -14.69 -13.19
CA SER A 218 -17.36 -15.66 -12.13
C SER A 218 -16.58 -15.07 -10.96
N LEU A 219 -15.58 -14.23 -11.22
CA LEU A 219 -14.73 -13.58 -10.20
C LEU A 219 -15.45 -12.43 -9.46
N TYR A 220 -16.44 -11.81 -10.11
CA TYR A 220 -17.11 -10.58 -9.67
C TYR A 220 -18.57 -10.76 -9.23
N LYS A 221 -19.05 -12.00 -9.11
CA LYS A 221 -20.32 -12.24 -8.41
C LYS A 221 -20.12 -12.01 -6.91
N GLY A 222 -20.75 -10.97 -6.36
CA GLY A 222 -20.87 -10.88 -4.91
C GLY A 222 -21.29 -9.56 -4.31
N THR A 223 -21.24 -8.43 -5.01
CA THR A 223 -21.63 -7.15 -4.39
C THR A 223 -23.11 -6.88 -4.61
N PRO A 224 -23.93 -6.68 -3.57
CA PRO A 224 -25.30 -6.21 -3.74
C PRO A 224 -25.23 -4.85 -4.42
N THR A 225 -25.74 -4.75 -5.66
CA THR A 225 -26.11 -3.45 -6.23
C THR A 225 -27.25 -2.88 -5.40
N ARG A 226 -27.29 -1.56 -5.24
CA ARG A 226 -28.40 -0.90 -4.55
C ARG A 226 -29.70 -1.28 -5.28
N ARG A 227 -30.50 -2.18 -4.68
CA ARG A 227 -31.85 -2.46 -5.19
C ARG A 227 -32.59 -1.14 -5.21
N ALA A 228 -33.11 -0.75 -6.37
CA ALA A 228 -34.18 0.22 -6.44
C ALA A 228 -35.23 -0.18 -5.39
N SER A 229 -35.68 0.78 -4.59
CA SER A 229 -36.56 0.59 -3.44
C SER A 229 -37.69 -0.40 -3.74
N VAL A 230 -37.58 -1.63 -3.23
CA VAL A 230 -38.67 -2.59 -3.19
C VAL A 230 -38.90 -2.96 -1.73
N GLY A 231 -39.99 -2.40 -1.19
CA GLY A 231 -40.80 -2.88 -0.07
C GLY A 231 -40.09 -3.43 1.16
N ASN A 232 -40.32 -2.80 2.31
CA ASN A 232 -39.94 -3.32 3.62
C ASN A 232 -40.23 -4.83 3.76
N PRO A 233 -39.27 -5.67 4.16
CA PRO A 233 -39.53 -7.07 4.42
C PRO A 233 -40.47 -7.23 5.64
N PRO A 234 -41.29 -8.31 5.70
CA PRO A 234 -42.21 -8.50 6.80
C PRO A 234 -41.46 -8.75 8.12
N LYS A 235 -41.93 -8.13 9.19
CA LYS A 235 -41.40 -8.29 10.55
C LYS A 235 -41.54 -9.74 11.02
N ILE A 236 -40.43 -10.46 11.13
CA ILE A 236 -40.39 -11.77 11.80
C ILE A 236 -40.26 -11.52 13.30
N ASN A 237 -41.30 -11.93 14.04
CA ASN A 237 -41.38 -11.79 15.49
C ASN A 237 -40.57 -12.92 16.16
N ARG A 238 -39.35 -12.65 16.62
CA ARG A 238 -38.57 -13.62 17.43
C ARG A 238 -38.82 -13.34 18.91
N LYS A 239 -39.40 -14.32 19.60
CA LYS A 239 -39.53 -14.32 21.07
C LYS A 239 -38.14 -14.54 21.70
N SER A 240 -37.79 -13.71 22.68
CA SER A 240 -36.57 -13.85 23.49
C SER A 240 -36.67 -15.09 24.42
N PRO A 241 -35.56 -15.79 24.73
CA PRO A 241 -35.54 -16.81 25.78
C PRO A 241 -35.56 -16.17 27.19
N PRO A 242 -35.94 -16.92 28.24
CA PRO A 242 -36.03 -16.38 29.60
C PRO A 242 -34.64 -16.20 30.23
N LEU A 243 -34.51 -15.14 31.03
CA LEU A 243 -33.40 -14.89 31.93
C LEU A 243 -33.36 -15.97 33.03
N HIS A 244 -32.22 -16.65 33.18
CA HIS A 244 -31.96 -17.52 34.32
C HIS A 244 -30.92 -16.87 35.24
N GLU A 245 -31.21 -16.92 36.54
CA GLU A 245 -30.49 -16.26 37.62
C GLU A 245 -29.04 -16.71 37.77
N SER A 246 -28.22 -15.74 38.16
CA SER A 246 -26.81 -15.84 38.52
C SER A 246 -26.60 -16.73 39.76
N MET A 247 -25.78 -17.77 39.62
CA MET A 247 -25.06 -18.36 40.76
C MET A 247 -23.55 -18.19 40.58
N THR A 248 -22.94 -17.66 41.64
CA THR A 248 -21.52 -17.35 41.80
C THR A 248 -20.66 -18.60 41.77
N SER A 249 -19.57 -18.58 41.00
CA SER A 249 -18.42 -19.47 41.24
C SER A 249 -17.13 -18.68 41.07
N GLU A 250 -16.38 -18.56 42.16
CA GLU A 250 -15.06 -17.94 42.20
C GLU A 250 -14.08 -18.76 41.37
N ARG A 251 -13.70 -18.24 40.19
CA ARG A 251 -12.53 -18.76 39.45
C ARG A 251 -11.30 -17.98 39.86
N ILE A 252 -10.50 -18.60 40.73
CA ILE A 252 -9.13 -18.22 41.06
C ILE A 252 -8.33 -18.05 39.76
N ARG A 253 -8.06 -16.80 39.36
CA ARG A 253 -7.10 -16.49 38.28
C ARG A 253 -5.70 -16.62 38.87
N ARG A 254 -4.97 -17.68 38.51
CA ARG A 254 -3.52 -17.72 38.72
C ARG A 254 -2.90 -16.62 37.86
N ARG A 255 -2.42 -15.56 38.51
CA ARG A 255 -1.62 -14.51 37.91
C ARG A 255 -0.24 -15.12 37.64
N LEU A 256 0.12 -15.30 36.37
CA LEU A 256 1.50 -15.57 36.00
C LEU A 256 2.24 -14.25 36.06
N ASP A 257 2.96 -14.03 37.16
CA ASP A 257 3.85 -12.89 37.33
C ASP A 257 5.06 -13.09 36.40
N PHE A 258 5.00 -12.49 35.21
CA PHE A 258 6.20 -12.26 34.42
C PHE A 258 6.98 -11.11 35.05
N ASP A 259 7.82 -11.50 36.00
CA ASP A 259 8.72 -10.60 36.71
C ASP A 259 9.73 -9.94 35.76
N LYS A 260 10.11 -8.74 36.16
CA LYS A 260 10.96 -7.73 35.49
C LYS A 260 12.02 -8.32 34.55
N LYS A 261 11.78 -8.21 33.24
CA LYS A 261 12.87 -8.14 32.26
C LYS A 261 13.05 -6.68 31.89
N SER A 262 14.29 -6.20 31.95
CA SER A 262 14.73 -4.92 31.40
C SER A 262 14.00 -4.62 30.07
N PRO A 263 13.65 -3.34 29.78
CA PRO A 263 13.00 -3.02 28.51
C PRO A 263 13.89 -3.54 27.39
N ARG A 264 13.44 -4.60 26.70
CA ARG A 264 14.09 -5.02 25.48
C ARG A 264 14.06 -3.79 24.57
N PRO A 265 15.18 -3.37 23.97
CA PRO A 265 15.13 -2.27 23.02
C PRO A 265 14.08 -2.64 21.97
N CYS A 266 13.02 -1.83 21.86
CA CYS A 266 12.03 -2.01 20.81
C CYS A 266 12.81 -1.93 19.49
N LYS A 267 12.71 -2.99 18.68
CA LYS A 267 13.33 -2.98 17.35
C LYS A 267 12.77 -1.79 16.58
N PRO A 268 13.61 -1.07 15.81
CA PRO A 268 13.13 0.04 14.99
C PRO A 268 12.06 -0.44 14.00
N SER A 269 10.97 0.32 13.91
CA SER A 269 9.94 0.09 12.89
C SER A 269 10.31 0.85 11.62
N TYR A 270 10.20 0.16 10.48
CA TYR A 270 10.44 0.71 9.15
C TYR A 270 9.16 0.92 8.34
N ARG A 271 7.98 0.84 8.98
CA ARG A 271 6.72 1.23 8.32
C ARG A 271 6.79 2.69 7.90
N LEU A 272 6.16 3.05 6.78
CA LEU A 272 6.20 4.41 6.23
C LEU A 272 5.91 5.49 7.28
N GLN A 273 4.83 5.32 8.08
CA GLN A 273 4.48 6.25 9.16
C GLN A 273 5.59 6.40 10.21
N ALA A 274 6.27 5.31 10.57
CA ALA A 274 7.35 5.33 11.57
C ALA A 274 8.60 6.04 11.01
N VAL A 275 8.94 5.79 9.75
CA VAL A 275 10.04 6.48 9.06
C VAL A 275 9.74 7.96 8.93
N TYR A 276 8.53 8.32 8.51
CA TYR A 276 8.09 9.72 8.39
C TYR A 276 8.13 10.44 9.75
N GLN A 277 7.54 9.83 10.78
CA GLN A 277 7.56 10.37 12.15
C GLN A 277 8.98 10.57 12.67
N HIS A 278 9.89 9.65 12.35
CA HIS A 278 11.31 9.77 12.72
C HIS A 278 11.99 10.94 12.03
N LEU A 279 11.76 11.12 10.73
CA LEU A 279 12.38 12.18 9.93
C LEU A 279 11.84 13.57 10.27
N PHE A 280 10.53 13.70 10.52
CA PHE A 280 9.87 15.00 10.62
C PHE A 280 9.33 15.34 12.02
N GLY A 281 9.37 14.41 12.98
CA GLY A 281 8.83 14.63 14.33
C GLY A 281 7.31 14.77 14.41
N LYS A 282 6.59 14.63 13.28
CA LYS A 282 5.14 14.67 13.16
C LYS A 282 4.63 13.49 12.30
N PRO A 283 3.38 13.04 12.48
CA PRO A 283 2.82 11.99 11.63
C PRO A 283 2.54 12.51 10.22
N PRO A 284 2.44 11.63 9.21
CA PRO A 284 2.06 12.05 7.87
C PRO A 284 0.59 12.46 7.81
N GLU A 285 0.31 13.53 7.07
CA GLU A 285 -1.05 13.97 6.77
C GLU A 285 -1.73 12.99 5.81
N ASN A 286 -3.05 12.78 5.97
CA ASN A 286 -3.86 11.91 5.10
C ASN A 286 -3.30 10.49 4.92
N SER A 287 -2.67 9.95 5.96
CA SER A 287 -2.21 8.55 6.00
C SER A 287 -3.35 7.62 5.59
N HIS A 288 -3.03 6.56 4.83
CA HIS A 288 -4.01 5.59 4.33
C HIS A 288 -4.97 6.15 3.25
N THR A 289 -4.49 7.15 2.52
CA THR A 289 -4.99 7.45 1.19
C THR A 289 -3.84 7.21 0.24
N ALA A 290 -4.09 6.69 -0.97
CA ALA A 290 -3.00 6.35 -1.88
C ALA A 290 -2.14 7.59 -2.21
N GLU A 291 -2.76 8.76 -2.38
CA GLU A 291 -2.03 10.01 -2.62
C GLU A 291 -1.26 10.49 -1.38
N GLY A 292 -1.85 10.40 -0.19
CA GLY A 292 -1.20 10.79 1.06
C GLY A 292 0.06 9.97 1.33
N ASP A 293 0.00 8.66 1.12
CA ASP A 293 1.13 7.77 1.33
C ASP A 293 2.22 7.96 0.24
N CYS A 294 1.84 8.22 -1.02
CA CYS A 294 2.79 8.67 -2.05
C CYS A 294 3.51 9.97 -1.68
N LEU A 295 2.78 10.99 -1.18
CA LEU A 295 3.34 12.27 -0.76
C LEU A 295 4.26 12.11 0.46
N ALA A 296 3.88 11.26 1.42
CA ALA A 296 4.72 10.95 2.57
C ALA A 296 6.03 10.28 2.12
N LEU A 297 5.96 9.32 1.19
CA LEU A 297 7.14 8.65 0.64
C LEU A 297 8.05 9.62 -0.13
N LEU A 298 7.46 10.52 -0.93
CA LEU A 298 8.16 11.60 -1.62
C LEU A 298 8.91 12.53 -0.66
N LYS A 299 8.25 12.98 0.42
CA LYS A 299 8.86 13.79 1.47
C LYS A 299 10.03 13.04 2.14
N CYS A 300 9.85 11.77 2.51
CA CYS A 300 10.92 10.95 3.08
C CYS A 300 12.14 10.87 2.15
N ILE A 301 11.94 10.63 0.85
CA ILE A 301 13.04 10.52 -0.11
C ILE A 301 13.75 11.86 -0.32
N ALA A 302 13.01 12.98 -0.37
CA ALA A 302 13.60 14.31 -0.43
C ALA A 302 14.47 14.63 0.80
N ALA A 303 14.02 14.25 2.00
CA ALA A 303 14.78 14.44 3.24
C ALA A 303 16.00 13.51 3.36
N ILE A 304 15.96 12.31 2.78
CA ILE A 304 17.13 11.41 2.79
C ILE A 304 18.18 11.89 1.77
N GLY A 305 17.76 12.40 0.62
CA GLY A 305 18.62 12.97 -0.41
C GLY A 305 19.54 11.96 -1.11
N THR A 306 20.76 12.40 -1.43
CA THR A 306 21.75 11.65 -2.24
C THR A 306 21.96 10.19 -1.82
N PRO A 307 22.10 9.84 -0.52
CA PRO A 307 22.20 8.45 -0.09
C PRO A 307 21.09 7.53 -0.62
N PHE A 308 19.86 8.02 -0.74
CA PHE A 308 18.76 7.24 -1.32
C PHE A 308 18.93 7.08 -2.84
N HIS A 309 19.32 8.14 -3.55
CA HIS A 309 19.50 8.09 -4.99
C HIS A 309 20.65 7.15 -5.40
N ASP A 310 21.75 7.14 -4.64
CA ASP A 310 22.87 6.21 -4.82
C ASP A 310 22.44 4.76 -4.55
N TRP A 311 21.58 4.56 -3.54
CA TRP A 311 21.02 3.26 -3.26
C TRP A 311 20.15 2.75 -4.42
N VAL A 312 19.28 3.60 -4.98
CA VAL A 312 18.44 3.23 -6.13
C VAL A 312 19.29 2.91 -7.35
N LEU A 313 20.35 3.67 -7.62
CA LEU A 313 21.26 3.38 -8.74
C LEU A 313 21.85 1.96 -8.64
N SER A 314 22.12 1.50 -7.43
CA SER A 314 22.73 0.18 -7.18
C SER A 314 21.73 -0.97 -7.05
N ASN A 315 20.46 -0.69 -6.70
CA ASN A 315 19.49 -1.70 -6.26
C ASN A 315 18.17 -1.72 -7.06
N HIS A 316 17.99 -0.82 -8.03
CA HIS A 316 16.83 -0.91 -8.92
C HIS A 316 16.88 -2.22 -9.71
N LYS A 317 15.70 -2.71 -10.08
CA LYS A 317 15.54 -3.90 -10.91
C LYS A 317 14.43 -3.68 -11.92
N PRO A 318 14.49 -4.30 -13.11
CA PRO A 318 13.38 -4.29 -14.05
C PRO A 318 12.09 -4.75 -13.37
N LEU A 319 11.00 -4.01 -13.57
CA LEU A 319 9.71 -4.31 -12.96
C LEU A 319 9.27 -5.73 -13.35
N ASN A 320 9.44 -6.13 -14.61
CA ASN A 320 9.06 -7.45 -15.10
C ASN A 320 9.78 -8.65 -14.42
N GLN A 321 10.83 -8.42 -13.63
CA GLN A 321 11.47 -9.46 -12.79
C GLN A 321 10.74 -9.72 -11.47
N ILE A 322 9.83 -8.84 -11.06
CA ILE A 322 8.99 -9.07 -9.88
C ILE A 322 7.94 -10.13 -10.24
N LEU A 323 7.85 -11.17 -9.40
CA LEU A 323 6.81 -12.18 -9.52
C LEU A 323 5.43 -11.53 -9.34
N LYS A 324 4.50 -11.91 -10.21
CA LYS A 324 3.10 -11.51 -10.10
C LYS A 324 2.48 -12.19 -8.87
N LEU A 325 1.38 -11.61 -8.38
CA LEU A 325 0.66 -12.11 -7.22
C LEU A 325 -0.29 -13.25 -7.56
N TRP A 326 -0.80 -13.29 -8.80
CA TRP A 326 -1.69 -14.33 -9.33
C TRP A 326 -1.70 -14.35 -10.86
#